data_AF-A0AAN8F8K7-F1
#
_entry.id   AF-A0AAN8F8K7-F1
#
_cell.length_a   1.000
_cell.length_b   1.000
_cell.length_c   1.000
_cell.angle_alpha   90.00
_cell.angle_beta   90.00
_cell.angle_gamma   90.00
#
_symmetry.space_group_name_H-M   'P 1'
#
loop_
_entity.id
_entity.type
_entity.pdbx_description
1 polymer ?
#
loop_
_entity_poly.entity_id
_entity_poly.type
_entity_poly.pdbx_seq_one_letter_code
_entity_poly.pdbx_strand_id
1 'polypeptide(L)'
;MVAILFFFFLSSVSASSVESFRDKGLQYEEFGKARLMLEREQCSPRKLDMSKYVDALVEDEVSYVDGLILRAKLQSVFADACHSFNLSTGGPSSTEATENNIQKEQSSLKHFRASGYLDRYRLLWTAQKFDNDLRSLFLYNKINPAFFSIVDQKWFDKDSDLSEAAAAAIAFPTACNIEGLSITALICSKYEASAPQGVLYAIVHAGQFMPGNHAFVHYEVPEYVIVNEDEDEITPVEFDSCRVTNGSAFLCMERAHGECDITTMDSCDIFAMSTATNFTLIRTYGTGQIVATNQQEVNITGTMVKAASPIFTHHISYEMEETEDDESRLISYSKTVAVENEVSFPSMSHSANDAVHAANKAIRLYRLTRKGIPLLSNQVRISSFSKIRGNQYVEYLAMIT
;
A
#
# COMPACT_ATOMS: atom_id res chain seq x y z
N MET A 1 -48.45 7.35 -29.47
CA MET A 1 -47.47 8.28 -28.87
C MET A 1 -47.08 7.73 -27.50
N VAL A 2 -45.99 6.98 -27.43
CA VAL A 2 -45.30 6.63 -26.19
C VAL A 2 -43.83 6.81 -26.50
N ALA A 3 -43.22 7.85 -25.91
CA ALA A 3 -41.83 8.20 -26.11
C ALA A 3 -40.96 7.29 -25.22
N ILE A 4 -40.10 6.50 -25.85
CA ILE A 4 -39.05 5.73 -25.17
C ILE A 4 -37.91 6.71 -24.91
N LEU A 5 -37.76 7.11 -23.65
CA LEU A 5 -36.59 7.82 -23.14
C LEU A 5 -35.44 6.82 -23.03
N PHE A 6 -34.56 6.81 -24.03
CA PHE A 6 -33.23 6.21 -23.94
C PHE A 6 -32.41 7.05 -22.94
N PHE A 7 -32.30 6.56 -21.70
CA PHE A 7 -31.24 7.00 -20.80
C PHE A 7 -29.92 6.40 -21.29
N PHE A 8 -29.21 7.14 -22.13
CA PHE A 8 -27.77 6.97 -22.28
C PHE A 8 -27.12 7.39 -20.96
N PHE A 9 -26.70 6.42 -20.16
CA PHE A 9 -25.67 6.65 -19.15
C PHE A 9 -24.40 7.08 -19.90
N LEU A 10 -24.14 8.39 -19.94
CA LEU A 10 -22.80 8.90 -20.17
C LEU A 10 -21.97 8.53 -18.93
N SER A 11 -21.28 7.39 -18.98
CA SER A 11 -20.09 7.19 -18.17
C SER A 11 -19.05 8.18 -18.68
N SER A 12 -18.90 9.26 -17.91
CA SER A 12 -17.89 10.30 -18.09
C SER A 12 -16.50 9.67 -18.15
N VAL A 13 -15.80 10.05 -19.21
CA VAL A 13 -14.38 9.86 -19.51
C VAL A 13 -13.51 10.28 -18.32
N SER A 14 -12.93 9.32 -17.59
CA SER A 14 -11.76 9.51 -16.72
C SER A 14 -10.56 8.84 -17.40
N ALA A 15 -9.97 9.54 -18.37
CA ALA A 15 -9.03 8.95 -19.33
C ALA A 15 -7.93 9.93 -19.75
N SER A 16 -7.04 10.36 -18.84
CA SER A 16 -5.79 11.04 -19.24
C SER A 16 -4.55 10.28 -18.77
N SER A 17 -4.46 9.94 -17.48
CA SER A 17 -3.24 9.31 -16.92
C SER A 17 -3.17 7.81 -17.19
N VAL A 18 -4.32 7.11 -17.19
CA VAL A 18 -4.41 5.67 -17.49
C VAL A 18 -4.14 5.36 -18.97
N GLU A 19 -4.57 6.24 -19.88
CA GLU A 19 -4.23 6.14 -21.30
C GLU A 19 -2.71 6.34 -21.49
N SER A 20 -2.12 7.31 -20.79
CA SER A 20 -0.67 7.53 -20.79
C SER A 20 0.12 6.28 -20.38
N PHE A 21 -0.34 5.50 -19.38
CA PHE A 21 0.30 4.23 -19.03
C PHE A 21 0.36 3.24 -20.19
N ARG A 22 -0.75 3.09 -20.92
CA ARG A 22 -0.80 2.18 -22.08
C ARG A 22 0.14 2.63 -23.19
N ASP A 23 0.18 3.93 -23.48
CA ASP A 23 1.08 4.51 -24.48
C ASP A 23 2.56 4.30 -24.15
N LYS A 24 2.90 4.24 -22.85
CA LYS A 24 4.24 3.94 -22.34
C LYS A 24 4.48 2.45 -22.10
N GLY A 25 3.55 1.58 -22.49
CA GLY A 25 3.69 0.14 -22.31
C GLY A 25 3.67 -0.31 -20.86
N LEU A 26 3.07 0.47 -19.97
CA LEU A 26 2.90 0.14 -18.57
C LEU A 26 1.62 -0.69 -18.39
N GLN A 27 1.74 -1.81 -17.70
CA GLN A 27 0.61 -2.54 -17.14
C GLN A 27 0.38 -2.07 -15.72
N TYR A 28 -0.86 -2.05 -15.27
CA TYR A 28 -1.21 -1.52 -13.97
C TYR A 28 -2.38 -2.28 -13.32
N GLU A 29 -2.45 -2.19 -12.00
CA GLU A 29 -3.58 -2.63 -11.19
C GLU A 29 -3.96 -1.52 -10.20
N GLU A 30 -5.24 -1.19 -10.15
CA GLU A 30 -5.78 -0.19 -9.23
C GLU A 30 -6.03 -0.81 -7.86
N PHE A 31 -5.50 -0.19 -6.81
CA PHE A 31 -5.74 -0.60 -5.42
C PHE A 31 -6.86 0.21 -4.76
N GLY A 32 -6.93 1.51 -5.06
CA GLY A 32 -7.94 2.41 -4.50
C GLY A 32 -7.36 3.77 -4.13
N LYS A 33 -8.13 4.56 -3.38
CA LYS A 33 -7.75 5.93 -3.02
C LYS A 33 -6.52 5.93 -2.12
N ALA A 34 -5.58 6.82 -2.40
CA ALA A 34 -4.39 7.00 -1.59
C ALA A 34 -4.05 8.45 -1.36
N ARG A 35 -3.30 8.70 -0.29
CA ARG A 35 -2.73 10.00 0.04
C ARG A 35 -1.26 9.86 0.40
N LEU A 36 -0.49 10.88 0.05
CA LEU A 36 0.93 10.96 0.38
C LEU A 36 1.16 12.02 1.46
N MET A 37 1.77 11.62 2.57
CA MET A 37 2.16 12.52 3.67
C MET A 37 3.67 12.45 3.87
N LEU A 38 4.39 13.46 3.35
CA LEU A 38 5.86 13.43 3.25
C LEU A 38 6.61 13.84 4.51
N GLU A 39 5.91 14.15 5.59
CA GLU A 39 6.55 14.65 6.80
C GLU A 39 6.33 13.67 7.94
N ARG A 40 7.38 12.88 8.23
CA ARG A 40 7.53 12.17 9.52
C ARG A 40 7.40 13.11 10.73
N GLU A 41 7.49 14.44 10.54
CA GLU A 41 7.31 15.46 11.57
C GLU A 41 5.84 15.72 11.96
N GLN A 42 4.87 15.38 11.12
CA GLN A 42 3.43 15.58 11.41
C GLN A 42 2.80 14.42 12.18
N CYS A 43 3.52 13.30 12.27
CA CYS A 43 3.07 12.09 12.95
C CYS A 43 3.91 11.85 14.20
N SER A 44 3.30 11.91 15.38
CA SER A 44 4.00 11.72 16.67
C SER A 44 3.48 10.48 17.41
N PRO A 45 4.36 9.66 18.02
CA PRO A 45 3.92 8.58 18.88
C PRO A 45 3.30 9.17 20.15
N ARG A 46 2.04 8.81 20.40
CA ARG A 46 1.25 9.24 21.56
C ARG A 46 0.73 8.03 22.31
N LYS A 47 0.53 8.21 23.61
CA LYS A 47 -0.08 7.21 24.50
C LYS A 47 -1.52 7.64 24.77
N LEU A 48 -2.47 6.85 24.29
CA LEU A 48 -3.88 6.94 24.64
C LEU A 48 -4.09 6.17 25.94
N ASP A 49 -4.37 6.89 27.02
CA ASP A 49 -4.62 6.31 28.34
C ASP A 49 -6.09 5.95 28.47
N MET A 50 -6.42 4.68 28.18
CA MET A 50 -7.80 4.19 28.20
C MET A 50 -8.34 4.06 29.62
N SER A 51 -7.49 4.10 30.65
CA SER A 51 -7.93 4.04 32.05
C SER A 51 -8.94 5.12 32.38
N LYS A 52 -8.74 6.34 31.88
CA LYS A 52 -9.67 7.47 32.07
C LYS A 52 -11.05 7.23 31.47
N TYR A 53 -11.11 6.61 30.28
CA TYR A 53 -12.39 6.27 29.66
C TYR A 53 -13.07 5.11 30.40
N VAL A 54 -12.30 4.08 30.77
CA VAL A 54 -12.80 2.95 31.57
C VAL A 54 -13.33 3.41 32.92
N ASP A 55 -12.60 4.28 33.63
CA ASP A 55 -13.02 4.83 34.91
C ASP A 55 -14.32 5.64 34.75
N ALA A 56 -14.43 6.46 33.69
CA ALA A 56 -15.68 7.18 33.40
C ALA A 56 -16.87 6.25 33.10
N LEU A 57 -16.65 5.12 32.43
CA LEU A 57 -17.70 4.11 32.19
C LEU A 57 -18.09 3.36 33.48
N VAL A 58 -17.16 3.20 34.42
CA VAL A 58 -17.38 2.49 35.69
C VAL A 58 -18.01 3.40 36.73
N GLU A 59 -17.67 4.69 36.78
CA GLU A 59 -18.25 5.68 37.70
C GLU A 59 -19.74 5.95 37.44
N ASP A 60 -20.23 5.64 36.24
CA ASP A 60 -21.66 5.73 35.88
C ASP A 60 -22.50 4.58 36.49
N GLU A 61 -21.86 3.56 37.09
CA GLU A 61 -22.54 2.46 37.76
C GLU A 61 -22.95 2.81 39.19
N VAL A 62 -24.21 2.52 39.52
CA VAL A 62 -24.82 2.87 40.82
C VAL A 62 -24.29 1.96 41.95
N SER A 63 -23.82 0.77 41.59
CA SER A 63 -23.38 -0.28 42.51
C SER A 63 -21.88 -0.51 42.39
N TYR A 64 -21.18 -0.45 43.53
CA TYR A 64 -19.73 -0.69 43.61
C TYR A 64 -19.33 -2.08 43.10
N VAL A 65 -20.15 -3.10 43.38
CA VAL A 65 -19.90 -4.47 42.95
C VAL A 65 -20.04 -4.59 41.43
N ASP A 66 -21.07 -3.99 40.86
CA ASP A 66 -21.29 -4.01 39.41
C ASP A 66 -20.20 -3.22 38.68
N GLY A 67 -19.71 -2.12 39.26
CA GLY A 67 -18.55 -1.39 38.77
C GLY A 67 -17.26 -2.24 38.72
N LEU A 68 -17.01 -3.08 39.74
CA LEU A 68 -15.87 -4.01 39.73
C LEU A 68 -16.00 -5.10 38.66
N ILE A 69 -17.20 -5.67 38.50
CA ILE A 69 -17.49 -6.65 37.43
C ILE A 69 -17.28 -5.99 36.05
N LEU A 70 -17.77 -4.76 35.87
CA LEU A 70 -17.63 -4.01 34.63
C LEU A 70 -16.15 -3.77 34.31
N ARG A 71 -15.36 -3.28 35.29
CA ARG A 71 -13.92 -3.00 35.11
C ARG A 71 -13.16 -4.25 34.65
N ALA A 72 -13.37 -5.39 35.31
CA ALA A 72 -12.73 -6.65 34.91
C ALA A 72 -13.13 -7.08 33.50
N LYS A 73 -14.40 -6.87 33.13
CA LYS A 73 -14.89 -7.17 31.78
C LYS A 73 -14.31 -6.24 30.72
N LEU A 74 -14.21 -4.95 31.00
CA LEU A 74 -13.59 -3.97 30.09
C LEU A 74 -12.09 -4.25 29.90
N GLN A 75 -11.38 -4.70 30.94
CA GLN A 75 -10.00 -5.16 30.83
C GLN A 75 -9.86 -6.37 29.88
N SER A 76 -10.75 -7.36 30.01
CA SER A 76 -10.79 -8.50 29.08
C SER A 76 -11.05 -8.05 27.65
N VAL A 77 -12.05 -7.20 27.42
CA VAL A 77 -12.38 -6.65 26.09
C VAL A 77 -11.18 -5.90 25.49
N PHE A 78 -10.47 -5.12 26.30
CA PHE A 78 -9.26 -4.42 25.85
C PHE A 78 -8.16 -5.39 25.39
N ALA A 79 -7.89 -6.44 26.18
CA ALA A 79 -6.92 -7.46 25.83
C ALA A 79 -7.31 -8.20 24.54
N ASP A 80 -8.58 -8.62 24.44
CA ASP A 80 -9.11 -9.34 23.27
C ASP A 80 -9.02 -8.50 21.99
N ALA A 81 -9.36 -7.20 22.08
CA ALA A 81 -9.21 -6.27 20.97
C ALA A 81 -7.74 -6.15 20.56
N CYS A 82 -6.82 -5.88 21.49
CA CYS A 82 -5.39 -5.75 21.18
C CYS A 82 -4.78 -7.02 20.55
N HIS A 83 -5.17 -8.20 21.02
CA HIS A 83 -4.73 -9.47 20.45
C HIS A 83 -5.30 -9.70 19.04
N SER A 84 -6.57 -9.37 18.81
CA SER A 84 -7.20 -9.56 17.49
C SER A 84 -6.57 -8.73 16.36
N PHE A 85 -5.90 -7.62 16.70
CA PHE A 85 -5.18 -6.77 15.75
C PHE A 85 -3.65 -6.97 15.77
N ASN A 86 -3.15 -8.02 16.44
CA ASN A 86 -1.72 -8.35 16.54
C ASN A 86 -0.83 -7.17 17.00
N LEU A 87 -1.34 -6.33 17.90
CA LEU A 87 -0.57 -5.19 18.42
C LEU A 87 0.48 -5.69 19.43
N SER A 88 1.72 -5.22 19.30
CA SER A 88 2.81 -5.60 20.21
C SER A 88 2.41 -5.29 21.65
N THR A 89 2.39 -6.31 22.51
CA THR A 89 2.19 -6.14 23.94
C THR A 89 3.55 -5.83 24.57
N GLY A 90 3.87 -4.55 24.71
CA GLY A 90 5.15 -4.10 25.26
C GLY A 90 5.28 -4.49 26.74
N GLY A 91 5.82 -5.69 26.99
CA GLY A 91 6.18 -6.23 28.30
C GLY A 91 7.06 -7.47 28.10
N PRO A 92 8.00 -7.78 29.02
CA PRO A 92 8.87 -8.94 28.88
C PRO A 92 8.02 -10.21 28.75
N SER A 93 8.38 -11.06 27.79
CA SER A 93 7.79 -12.39 27.59
C SER A 93 7.85 -13.20 28.88
N SER A 94 6.74 -13.25 29.61
CA SER A 94 6.46 -14.24 30.64
C SER A 94 5.20 -15.00 30.23
N THR A 95 5.30 -15.72 29.12
CA THR A 95 4.24 -16.55 28.53
C THR A 95 3.77 -17.71 29.42
N GLU A 96 4.14 -17.75 30.70
CA GLU A 96 3.72 -18.79 31.66
C GLU A 96 3.17 -18.21 32.99
N ALA A 97 3.22 -16.88 33.20
CA ALA A 97 2.74 -16.25 34.44
C ALA A 97 1.34 -15.61 34.30
N THR A 98 0.92 -15.25 33.08
CA THR A 98 -0.31 -14.48 32.85
C THR A 98 -1.56 -15.36 32.76
N GLU A 99 -1.46 -16.59 32.23
CA GLU A 99 -2.59 -17.54 32.21
C GLU A 99 -3.03 -17.94 33.64
N ASN A 100 -2.05 -18.08 34.55
CA ASN A 100 -2.31 -18.46 35.94
C ASN A 100 -2.91 -17.32 36.78
N ASN A 101 -2.65 -16.05 36.43
CA ASN A 101 -3.22 -14.89 37.13
C ASN A 101 -4.61 -14.52 36.59
N ILE A 102 -4.83 -14.62 35.27
CA ILE A 102 -6.17 -14.43 34.66
C ILE A 102 -7.13 -15.51 35.15
N GLN A 103 -6.70 -16.78 35.27
CA GLN A 103 -7.54 -17.82 35.87
C GLN A 103 -7.77 -17.65 37.38
N LYS A 104 -6.82 -17.07 38.14
CA LYS A 104 -7.00 -16.80 39.58
C LYS A 104 -7.94 -15.63 39.87
N GLU A 105 -7.93 -14.60 39.03
CA GLU A 105 -8.91 -13.50 39.11
C GLU A 105 -10.27 -13.87 38.50
N GLN A 106 -10.31 -14.65 37.41
CA GLN A 106 -11.57 -15.19 36.88
C GLN A 106 -12.24 -16.21 37.82
N SER A 107 -11.47 -16.94 38.63
CA SER A 107 -12.01 -17.88 39.63
C SER A 107 -12.54 -17.19 40.89
N SER A 108 -12.03 -16.02 41.26
CA SER A 108 -12.61 -15.18 42.31
C SER A 108 -13.83 -14.35 41.85
N LEU A 109 -13.92 -14.04 40.54
CA LEU A 109 -15.08 -13.37 39.91
C LEU A 109 -16.29 -14.27 39.66
N LYS A 110 -16.17 -15.61 39.74
CA LYS A 110 -17.29 -16.55 39.58
C LYS A 110 -18.43 -16.40 40.59
N HIS A 111 -18.24 -15.59 41.65
CA HIS A 111 -19.22 -15.42 42.73
C HIS A 111 -19.90 -14.05 42.78
N PHE A 112 -19.60 -13.14 41.85
CA PHE A 112 -20.26 -11.84 41.79
C PHE A 112 -21.39 -11.88 40.76
N ARG A 113 -22.62 -12.06 41.24
CA ARG A 113 -23.83 -11.98 40.44
C ARG A 113 -24.23 -10.50 40.36
N ALA A 114 -24.36 -9.97 39.15
CA ALA A 114 -24.89 -8.62 38.94
C ALA A 114 -26.23 -8.45 39.67
N SER A 115 -26.43 -7.28 40.28
CA SER A 115 -27.65 -6.99 41.03
C SER A 115 -28.82 -6.85 40.03
N GLY A 116 -29.72 -7.82 39.94
CA GLY A 116 -30.91 -7.71 39.07
C GLY A 116 -30.68 -7.87 37.54
N TYR A 117 -31.78 -7.97 36.80
CA TYR A 117 -31.80 -8.26 35.37
C TYR A 117 -31.39 -7.06 34.51
N LEU A 118 -31.82 -5.84 34.86
CA LEU A 118 -31.53 -4.61 34.10
C LEU A 118 -30.04 -4.22 34.17
N ASP A 119 -29.40 -4.40 35.31
CA ASP A 119 -27.98 -4.07 35.49
C ASP A 119 -27.10 -5.01 34.65
N ARG A 120 -27.50 -6.28 34.46
CA ARG A 120 -26.81 -7.21 33.56
C ARG A 120 -26.82 -6.75 32.10
N TYR A 121 -27.92 -6.18 31.60
CA TYR A 121 -27.99 -5.63 30.25
C TYR A 121 -27.11 -4.40 30.10
N ARG A 122 -27.11 -3.51 31.10
CA ARG A 122 -26.25 -2.32 31.13
C ARG A 122 -24.77 -2.72 31.06
N LEU A 123 -24.34 -3.67 31.89
CA LEU A 123 -22.97 -4.20 31.88
C LEU A 123 -22.58 -4.82 30.54
N LEU A 124 -23.49 -5.56 29.90
CA LEU A 124 -23.26 -6.14 28.56
C LEU A 124 -23.15 -5.06 27.50
N TRP A 125 -24.07 -4.10 27.51
CA TRP A 125 -24.11 -3.00 26.57
C TRP A 125 -22.87 -2.11 26.65
N THR A 126 -22.45 -1.73 27.86
CA THR A 126 -21.25 -0.91 28.08
C THR A 126 -19.98 -1.62 27.60
N ALA A 127 -19.85 -2.92 27.87
CA ALA A 127 -18.72 -3.70 27.36
C ALA A 127 -18.72 -3.80 25.82
N GLN A 128 -19.88 -3.99 25.20
CA GLN A 128 -20.01 -4.05 23.74
C GLN A 128 -19.73 -2.68 23.10
N LYS A 129 -20.20 -1.58 23.71
CA LYS A 129 -19.88 -0.23 23.27
C LYS A 129 -18.37 0.00 23.28
N PHE A 130 -17.70 -0.35 24.37
CA PHE A 130 -16.25 -0.23 24.49
C PHE A 130 -15.49 -1.06 23.42
N ASP A 131 -15.93 -2.29 23.16
CA ASP A 131 -15.37 -3.12 22.09
C ASP A 131 -15.51 -2.44 20.72
N ASN A 132 -16.71 -1.93 20.41
CA ASN A 132 -16.98 -1.22 19.15
C ASN A 132 -16.13 0.04 19.00
N ASP A 133 -15.98 0.82 20.07
CA ASP A 133 -15.16 2.04 20.06
C ASP A 133 -13.68 1.69 19.77
N LEU A 134 -13.14 0.65 20.44
CA LEU A 134 -11.77 0.17 20.20
C LEU A 134 -11.57 -0.37 18.78
N ARG A 135 -12.50 -1.20 18.30
CA ARG A 135 -12.45 -1.75 16.94
C ARG A 135 -12.55 -0.66 15.89
N SER A 136 -13.36 0.38 16.12
CA SER A 136 -13.42 1.54 15.24
C SER A 136 -12.09 2.28 15.18
N LEU A 137 -11.42 2.48 16.32
CA LEU A 137 -10.08 3.08 16.37
C LEU A 137 -9.07 2.25 15.57
N PHE A 138 -9.12 0.91 15.70
CA PHE A 138 -8.14 0.02 15.08
C PHE A 138 -8.38 -0.24 13.59
N LEU A 139 -9.64 -0.39 13.17
CA LEU A 139 -9.99 -0.66 11.77
C LEU A 139 -9.92 0.58 10.90
N TYR A 140 -10.42 1.70 11.41
CA TYR A 140 -10.57 2.91 10.62
C TYR A 140 -9.46 3.93 10.87
N ASN A 141 -8.60 3.68 11.87
CA ASN A 141 -7.52 4.59 12.29
C ASN A 141 -8.05 6.00 12.63
N LYS A 142 -9.25 6.07 13.20
CA LYS A 142 -9.96 7.31 13.57
C LYS A 142 -10.19 7.40 15.05
N ILE A 143 -9.95 8.59 15.60
CA ILE A 143 -10.28 8.88 17.00
C ILE A 143 -11.78 9.17 17.07
N ASN A 144 -12.54 8.22 17.63
CA ASN A 144 -13.97 8.39 17.87
C ASN A 144 -14.20 9.50 18.93
N PRO A 145 -15.29 10.28 18.85
CA PRO A 145 -15.72 11.20 19.90
C PRO A 145 -15.67 10.63 21.33
N ALA A 146 -15.93 9.33 21.49
CA ALA A 146 -15.80 8.62 22.77
C ALA A 146 -14.41 8.75 23.42
N PHE A 147 -13.36 8.95 22.62
CA PHE A 147 -11.97 9.07 23.07
C PHE A 147 -11.47 10.51 23.15
N PHE A 148 -12.27 11.55 22.86
CA PHE A 148 -11.77 12.92 22.91
C PHE A 148 -11.30 13.35 24.31
N SER A 149 -11.89 12.77 25.36
CA SER A 149 -11.50 13.03 26.76
C SER A 149 -10.11 12.50 27.14
N ILE A 150 -9.58 11.53 26.38
CA ILE A 150 -8.27 10.91 26.63
C ILE A 150 -7.18 11.46 25.70
N VAL A 151 -7.54 12.40 24.83
CA VAL A 151 -6.65 13.09 23.90
C VAL A 151 -6.20 14.41 24.54
N ASP A 152 -4.89 14.65 24.57
CA ASP A 152 -4.34 15.90 25.13
C ASP A 152 -4.33 17.01 24.07
N GLN A 153 -4.90 18.17 24.40
CA GLN A 153 -4.88 19.37 23.55
C GLN A 153 -3.46 19.71 23.06
N LYS A 154 -2.43 19.41 23.86
CA LYS A 154 -1.02 19.66 23.51
C LYS A 154 -0.54 18.87 22.28
N TRP A 155 -1.29 17.87 21.83
CA TRP A 155 -0.95 17.12 20.62
C TRP A 155 -1.28 17.88 19.34
N PHE A 156 -2.12 18.90 19.43
CA PHE A 156 -2.57 19.72 18.30
C PHE A 156 -2.15 21.18 18.47
N ASP A 157 -2.39 21.97 17.43
CA ASP A 157 -2.10 23.40 17.44
C ASP A 157 -2.93 24.08 18.54
N LYS A 158 -2.31 25.04 19.26
CA LYS A 158 -2.91 25.68 20.44
C LYS A 158 -4.25 26.37 20.16
N ASP A 159 -4.49 26.76 18.91
CA ASP A 159 -5.69 27.48 18.47
C ASP A 159 -6.74 26.56 17.82
N SER A 160 -6.48 25.25 17.73
CA SER A 160 -7.43 24.28 17.15
C SER A 160 -8.47 23.81 18.17
N ASP A 161 -9.73 23.68 17.73
CA ASP A 161 -10.75 23.01 18.53
C ASP A 161 -10.39 21.53 18.70
N LEU A 162 -10.38 21.03 19.94
CA LEU A 162 -9.96 19.65 20.23
C LEU A 162 -10.77 18.61 19.46
N SER A 163 -12.09 18.83 19.38
CA SER A 163 -13.00 17.87 18.78
C SER A 163 -12.84 17.82 17.27
N GLU A 164 -12.65 18.97 16.64
CA GLU A 164 -12.35 19.09 15.21
C GLU A 164 -10.97 18.50 14.88
N ALA A 165 -9.95 18.87 15.65
CA ALA A 165 -8.59 18.39 15.45
C ALA A 165 -8.46 16.87 15.67
N ALA A 166 -9.11 16.33 16.71
CA ALA A 166 -9.11 14.89 16.98
C ALA A 166 -9.94 14.11 15.94
N ALA A 167 -11.06 14.65 15.47
CA ALA A 167 -11.85 14.04 14.41
C ALA A 167 -11.10 13.99 13.07
N ALA A 168 -10.30 15.02 12.78
CA ALA A 168 -9.48 15.10 11.56
C ALA A 168 -8.20 14.27 11.67
N ALA A 169 -7.70 13.95 12.87
CA ALA A 169 -6.47 13.21 13.04
C ALA A 169 -6.61 11.73 12.64
N ILE A 170 -5.52 11.17 12.11
CA ILE A 170 -5.38 9.73 11.89
C ILE A 170 -4.53 9.15 13.01
N ALA A 171 -5.00 8.08 13.63
CA ALA A 171 -4.29 7.37 14.69
C ALA A 171 -3.98 5.95 14.23
N PHE A 172 -2.71 5.61 14.08
CA PHE A 172 -2.25 4.25 13.79
C PHE A 172 -1.83 3.56 15.08
N PRO A 173 -2.62 2.62 15.63
CA PRO A 173 -2.21 1.84 16.79
C PRO A 173 -0.95 1.03 16.46
N THR A 174 0.02 1.02 17.35
CA THR A 174 1.29 0.29 17.18
C THR A 174 1.54 -0.73 18.27
N ALA A 175 1.10 -0.44 19.50
CA ALA A 175 1.28 -1.33 20.63
C ALA A 175 0.19 -1.13 21.68
N CYS A 176 -0.06 -2.18 22.47
CA CYS A 176 -0.93 -2.12 23.64
C CYS A 176 -0.14 -2.43 24.91
N ASN A 177 -0.52 -1.78 26.01
CA ASN A 177 -0.16 -2.20 27.36
C ASN A 177 -1.47 -2.59 28.08
N ILE A 178 -1.66 -3.89 28.24
CA ILE A 178 -2.87 -4.49 28.81
C ILE A 178 -3.00 -4.13 30.29
N GLU A 179 -1.91 -4.29 31.07
CA GLU A 179 -1.90 -3.99 32.51
C GLU A 179 -2.19 -2.51 32.77
N GLY A 180 -1.60 -1.64 31.95
CA GLY A 180 -1.75 -0.19 32.06
C GLY A 180 -2.92 0.40 31.28
N LEU A 181 -3.81 -0.41 30.69
CA LEU A 181 -4.94 0.00 29.84
C LEU A 181 -4.57 1.17 28.92
N SER A 182 -3.57 0.98 28.07
CA SER A 182 -3.12 2.05 27.19
C SER A 182 -2.69 1.57 25.82
N ILE A 183 -2.89 2.44 24.84
CA ILE A 183 -2.58 2.20 23.44
C ILE A 183 -1.51 3.20 23.04
N THR A 184 -0.39 2.70 22.53
CA THR A 184 0.58 3.53 21.82
C THR A 184 0.12 3.62 20.37
N ALA A 185 -0.04 4.85 19.87
CA ALA A 185 -0.45 5.10 18.50
C ALA A 185 0.40 6.21 17.89
N LEU A 186 0.69 6.10 16.59
CA LEU A 186 1.23 7.20 15.82
C LEU A 186 0.07 8.11 15.40
N ILE A 187 0.02 9.32 15.95
CA ILE A 187 -1.04 10.31 15.66
C ILE A 187 -0.51 11.34 14.67
N CYS A 188 -1.16 11.42 13.52
CA CYS A 188 -0.87 12.38 12.46
C CYS A 188 -1.91 13.51 12.51
N SER A 189 -1.49 14.71 12.90
CA SER A 189 -2.33 15.91 12.90
C SER A 189 -2.33 16.59 11.53
N LYS A 190 -3.39 17.34 11.20
CA LYS A 190 -3.58 18.05 9.90
C LYS A 190 -3.78 17.13 8.69
N TYR A 191 -4.86 16.34 8.73
CA TYR A 191 -5.35 15.62 7.55
C TYR A 191 -6.02 16.52 6.48
N GLU A 192 -6.28 17.80 6.80
CA GLU A 192 -7.10 18.66 5.93
C GLU A 192 -6.33 19.43 4.84
N ALA A 193 -6.85 19.26 3.63
CA ALA A 193 -6.73 20.06 2.40
C ALA A 193 -5.45 20.05 1.54
N SER A 194 -4.24 19.83 2.08
CA SER A 194 -3.01 20.02 1.27
C SER A 194 -2.21 18.76 0.91
N ALA A 195 -2.57 17.58 1.43
CA ALA A 195 -1.87 16.35 1.07
C ALA A 195 -2.34 15.87 -0.31
N PRO A 196 -1.42 15.57 -1.26
CA PRO A 196 -1.80 15.02 -2.56
C PRO A 196 -2.68 13.79 -2.36
N GLN A 197 -3.89 13.85 -2.91
CA GLN A 197 -4.83 12.75 -2.94
C GLN A 197 -4.90 12.22 -4.36
N GLY A 198 -4.85 10.92 -4.52
CA GLY A 198 -4.94 10.27 -5.81
C GLY A 198 -5.43 8.84 -5.70
N VAL A 199 -5.19 8.10 -6.76
CA VAL A 199 -5.45 6.66 -6.82
C VAL A 199 -4.10 5.94 -6.82
N LEU A 200 -3.97 4.92 -5.96
CA LEU A 200 -2.79 4.06 -5.89
C LEU A 200 -2.87 2.99 -6.96
N TYR A 201 -1.83 2.92 -7.77
CA TYR A 201 -1.63 1.90 -8.78
C TYR A 201 -0.35 1.11 -8.49
N ALA A 202 -0.41 -0.21 -8.64
CA ALA A 202 0.78 -1.01 -8.88
C ALA A 202 1.05 -1.00 -10.38
N ILE A 203 2.29 -0.75 -10.80
CA ILE A 203 2.64 -0.63 -12.22
C ILE A 203 3.86 -1.48 -12.58
N VAL A 204 3.95 -1.86 -13.85
CA VAL A 204 5.12 -2.53 -14.41
C VAL A 204 5.26 -2.25 -15.89
N HIS A 205 6.49 -2.08 -16.38
CA HIS A 205 6.73 -1.93 -17.81
C HIS A 205 6.72 -3.26 -18.55
N ALA A 206 5.97 -3.30 -19.65
CA ALA A 206 5.71 -4.52 -20.40
C ALA A 206 6.89 -5.02 -21.22
N GLY A 207 7.80 -4.11 -21.58
CA GLY A 207 8.96 -4.42 -22.40
C GLY A 207 8.61 -4.62 -23.86
N GLN A 208 9.63 -4.97 -24.63
CA GLN A 208 9.57 -5.20 -26.06
C GLN A 208 10.53 -6.32 -26.45
N PHE A 209 10.05 -7.28 -27.25
CA PHE A 209 10.94 -8.18 -27.98
C PHE A 209 11.56 -7.43 -29.15
N MET A 210 12.87 -7.54 -29.31
CA MET A 210 13.64 -7.01 -30.43
C MET A 210 14.12 -8.16 -31.31
N PRO A 211 13.34 -8.61 -32.33
CA PRO A 211 13.66 -9.82 -33.09
C PRO A 211 15.02 -9.75 -33.78
N GLY A 212 15.38 -8.59 -34.33
CA GLY A 212 16.67 -8.38 -35.02
C GLY A 212 17.89 -8.46 -34.09
N ASN A 213 17.68 -8.39 -32.78
CA ASN A 213 18.71 -8.46 -31.77
C ASN A 213 18.58 -9.69 -30.85
N HIS A 214 17.59 -10.56 -31.09
CA HIS A 214 17.26 -11.70 -30.20
C HIS A 214 17.32 -11.32 -28.71
N ALA A 215 16.68 -10.21 -28.35
CA ALA A 215 16.69 -9.68 -27.00
C ALA A 215 15.30 -9.18 -26.58
N PHE A 216 15.07 -9.17 -25.27
CA PHE A 216 13.92 -8.53 -24.63
C PHE A 216 14.41 -7.32 -23.87
N VAL A 217 13.79 -6.16 -24.09
CA VAL A 217 14.19 -4.88 -23.51
C VAL A 217 13.03 -4.28 -22.73
N HIS A 218 13.28 -3.77 -21.53
CA HIS A 218 12.26 -3.12 -20.71
C HIS A 218 12.85 -1.96 -19.90
N TYR A 219 11.99 -1.04 -19.47
CA TYR A 219 12.32 -0.09 -18.41
C TYR A 219 12.17 -0.76 -17.04
N GLU A 220 13.00 -0.33 -16.11
CA GLU A 220 12.77 -0.48 -14.68
C GLU A 220 12.04 0.77 -14.19
N VAL A 221 10.85 0.55 -13.65
CA VAL A 221 9.94 1.59 -13.19
C VAL A 221 9.60 1.33 -11.72
N PRO A 222 9.30 2.37 -10.93
CA PRO A 222 8.69 2.21 -9.61
C PRO A 222 7.54 1.21 -9.61
N GLU A 223 7.45 0.37 -8.58
CA GLU A 223 6.41 -0.65 -8.46
C GLU A 223 5.04 -0.04 -8.13
N TYR A 224 5.00 1.07 -7.39
CA TYR A 224 3.77 1.72 -6.94
C TYR A 224 3.81 3.23 -7.15
N VAL A 225 2.70 3.78 -7.61
CA VAL A 225 2.52 5.22 -7.85
C VAL A 225 1.16 5.70 -7.37
N ILE A 226 1.10 6.93 -6.88
CA ILE A 226 -0.14 7.66 -6.65
C ILE A 226 -0.35 8.60 -7.84
N VAL A 227 -1.50 8.48 -8.50
CA VAL A 227 -1.90 9.33 -9.62
C VAL A 227 -2.93 10.34 -9.10
N ASN A 228 -2.59 11.61 -9.13
CA ASN A 228 -3.53 12.72 -8.90
C ASN A 228 -4.03 13.20 -10.26
N GLU A 229 -5.23 12.77 -10.66
CA GLU A 229 -5.81 13.12 -11.97
C GLU A 229 -6.09 14.62 -12.12
N ASP A 230 -6.39 15.32 -11.02
CA ASP A 230 -6.72 16.76 -11.06
C ASP A 230 -5.48 17.62 -11.37
N GLU A 231 -4.30 17.16 -10.95
CA GLU A 231 -3.02 17.88 -11.10
C GLU A 231 -2.13 17.25 -12.19
N ASP A 232 -2.56 16.16 -12.82
CA ASP A 232 -1.78 15.32 -13.75
C ASP A 232 -0.41 14.93 -13.18
N GLU A 233 -0.35 14.69 -11.86
CA GLU A 233 0.88 14.34 -11.15
C GLU A 233 0.91 12.83 -10.85
N ILE A 234 2.03 12.18 -11.21
CA ILE A 234 2.32 10.78 -10.89
C ILE A 234 3.46 10.75 -9.89
N THR A 235 3.17 10.35 -8.66
CA THR A 235 4.17 10.29 -7.59
C THR A 235 4.52 8.85 -7.22
N PRO A 236 5.77 8.41 -7.44
CA PRO A 236 6.26 7.12 -6.94
C PRO A 236 6.25 7.04 -5.41
N VAL A 237 5.79 5.92 -4.85
CA VAL A 237 5.68 5.70 -3.40
C VAL A 237 6.24 4.36 -2.97
N GLU A 238 6.78 4.30 -1.75
CA GLU A 238 7.19 3.04 -1.14
C GLU A 238 5.97 2.36 -0.52
N PHE A 239 5.55 1.21 -1.07
CA PHE A 239 4.34 0.52 -0.62
C PHE A 239 4.45 0.04 0.84
N ASP A 240 5.64 -0.32 1.30
CA ASP A 240 5.89 -0.69 2.71
C ASP A 240 5.63 0.47 3.69
N SER A 241 5.64 1.71 3.20
CA SER A 241 5.28 2.89 3.99
C SER A 241 3.76 3.13 4.02
N CYS A 242 2.99 2.46 3.16
CA CYS A 242 1.55 2.68 3.01
C CYS A 242 0.75 1.89 4.04
N ARG A 243 -0.19 2.57 4.72
CA ARG A 243 -1.10 1.97 5.70
C ARG A 243 -2.54 2.12 5.25
N VAL A 244 -3.34 1.07 5.43
CA VAL A 244 -4.78 1.14 5.15
C VAL A 244 -5.47 2.00 6.22
N THR A 245 -6.37 2.86 5.79
CA THR A 245 -7.19 3.78 6.58
C THR A 245 -8.63 3.66 6.10
N ASN A 246 -9.61 3.84 6.98
CA ASN A 246 -11.03 3.67 6.66
C ASN A 246 -11.36 2.32 5.95
N GLY A 247 -10.58 1.27 6.22
CA GLY A 247 -10.74 -0.06 5.62
C GLY A 247 -10.47 -0.20 4.11
N SER A 248 -10.22 0.89 3.37
CA SER A 248 -10.10 0.85 1.90
C SER A 248 -9.26 1.96 1.26
N ALA A 249 -8.78 2.94 2.04
CA ALA A 249 -7.93 4.02 1.55
C ALA A 249 -6.49 3.83 2.05
N PHE A 250 -5.49 4.22 1.28
CA PHE A 250 -4.09 4.08 1.65
C PHE A 250 -3.50 5.43 2.09
N LEU A 251 -2.65 5.39 3.12
CA LEU A 251 -1.82 6.52 3.53
C LEU A 251 -0.35 6.13 3.42
N CYS A 252 0.33 6.68 2.43
CA CYS A 252 1.76 6.46 2.20
C CYS A 252 2.56 7.58 2.84
N MET A 253 3.66 7.22 3.50
CA MET A 253 4.49 8.16 4.26
C MET A 253 5.83 8.47 3.58
N GLU A 254 6.16 7.76 2.50
CA GLU A 254 7.46 7.86 1.82
C GLU A 254 7.29 7.84 0.30
N ARG A 255 8.07 8.67 -0.39
CA ARG A 255 8.25 8.58 -1.84
C ARG A 255 9.21 7.47 -2.16
N ALA A 256 8.95 6.77 -3.27
CA ALA A 256 9.93 5.82 -3.77
C ALA A 256 11.22 6.54 -4.17
N HIS A 257 12.35 5.91 -3.89
CA HIS A 257 13.64 6.44 -4.29
C HIS A 257 13.89 6.18 -5.79
N GLY A 258 14.09 7.25 -6.57
CA GLY A 258 14.45 7.11 -7.98
C GLY A 258 14.29 8.41 -8.76
N GLU A 259 15.00 8.52 -9.88
CA GLU A 259 14.88 9.64 -10.82
C GLU A 259 13.97 9.30 -12.01
N CYS A 260 13.44 8.07 -12.08
CA CYS A 260 12.58 7.61 -13.17
C CYS A 260 11.27 8.40 -13.19
N ASP A 261 11.07 9.18 -14.25
CA ASP A 261 9.83 9.88 -14.51
C ASP A 261 8.92 8.98 -15.37
N ILE A 262 7.86 8.46 -14.75
CA ILE A 262 6.89 7.55 -15.39
C ILE A 262 6.14 8.23 -16.54
N THR A 263 5.94 9.55 -16.47
CA THR A 263 5.15 10.28 -17.48
C THR A 263 5.91 10.38 -18.81
N THR A 264 7.23 10.56 -18.75
CA THR A 264 8.11 10.70 -19.92
C THR A 264 8.88 9.42 -20.25
N MET A 265 9.02 8.52 -19.27
CA MET A 265 9.98 7.40 -19.23
C MET A 265 11.45 7.87 -19.22
N ASP A 266 11.70 9.13 -18.91
CA ASP A 266 13.05 9.68 -18.82
C ASP A 266 13.70 9.26 -17.50
N SER A 267 15.03 9.11 -17.53
CA SER A 267 15.85 8.64 -16.40
C SER A 267 15.50 7.25 -15.84
N CYS A 268 14.51 6.56 -16.42
CA CYS A 268 14.20 5.17 -16.11
C CYS A 268 15.28 4.24 -16.70
N ASP A 269 15.74 3.29 -15.89
CA ASP A 269 16.79 2.37 -16.31
C ASP A 269 16.30 1.40 -17.36
N ILE A 270 17.10 1.17 -18.40
CA ILE A 270 16.77 0.22 -19.47
C ILE A 270 17.55 -1.05 -19.23
N PHE A 271 16.87 -2.19 -19.22
CA PHE A 271 17.49 -3.50 -19.11
C PHE A 271 17.20 -4.35 -20.34
N ALA A 272 18.18 -5.16 -20.74
CA ALA A 272 18.07 -6.10 -21.84
C ALA A 272 18.51 -7.51 -21.44
N MET A 273 17.79 -8.51 -21.94
CA MET A 273 18.07 -9.93 -21.73
C MET A 273 18.08 -10.68 -23.05
N SER A 274 18.95 -11.68 -23.18
CA SER A 274 19.00 -12.52 -24.38
C SER A 274 17.75 -13.40 -24.48
N THR A 275 17.16 -13.45 -25.66
CA THR A 275 16.03 -14.33 -26.02
C THR A 275 16.43 -15.37 -27.07
N ALA A 276 17.74 -15.64 -27.19
CA ALA A 276 18.28 -16.60 -28.15
C ALA A 276 17.90 -18.06 -27.82
N THR A 277 17.57 -18.35 -26.56
CA THR A 277 17.09 -19.65 -26.07
C THR A 277 15.73 -19.48 -25.41
N ASN A 278 15.18 -20.54 -24.80
CA ASN A 278 13.94 -20.48 -24.02
C ASN A 278 14.01 -19.35 -22.99
N PHE A 279 13.16 -18.36 -23.18
CA PHE A 279 13.12 -17.12 -22.40
C PHE A 279 11.76 -17.00 -21.74
N THR A 280 11.78 -16.69 -20.45
CA THR A 280 10.60 -16.30 -19.68
C THR A 280 11.04 -15.28 -18.64
N LEU A 281 10.36 -14.15 -18.60
CA LEU A 281 10.42 -13.15 -17.54
C LEU A 281 9.02 -12.95 -16.99
N ILE A 282 8.88 -13.02 -15.67
CA ILE A 282 7.61 -12.78 -14.96
C ILE A 282 7.86 -11.64 -13.99
N ARG A 283 7.02 -10.61 -14.04
CA ARG A 283 7.02 -9.51 -13.07
C ARG A 283 5.63 -9.37 -12.49
N THR A 284 5.55 -9.20 -11.18
CA THR A 284 4.28 -9.01 -10.46
C THR A 284 3.99 -7.52 -10.34
N TYR A 285 2.71 -7.16 -10.41
CA TYR A 285 2.19 -5.84 -10.07
C TYR A 285 0.86 -6.10 -9.33
N GLY A 286 0.85 -5.88 -8.01
CA GLY A 286 -0.29 -6.27 -7.18
C GLY A 286 -0.62 -7.78 -7.23
N THR A 287 -1.86 -8.11 -7.55
CA THR A 287 -2.34 -9.47 -7.80
C THR A 287 -2.16 -9.91 -9.27
N GLY A 288 -1.87 -8.96 -10.15
CA GLY A 288 -1.52 -9.19 -11.55
C GLY A 288 -0.06 -9.60 -11.77
N GLN A 289 0.18 -10.30 -12.88
CA GLN A 289 1.51 -10.62 -13.37
C GLN A 289 1.60 -10.28 -14.85
N ILE A 290 2.76 -9.77 -15.27
CA ILE A 290 3.11 -9.67 -16.67
C ILE A 290 4.15 -10.74 -16.99
N VAL A 291 3.93 -11.42 -18.10
CA VAL A 291 4.77 -12.50 -18.59
C VAL A 291 5.26 -12.16 -19.98
N ALA A 292 6.58 -12.14 -20.14
CA ALA A 292 7.25 -12.08 -21.42
C ALA A 292 7.94 -13.42 -21.71
N THR A 293 7.60 -14.08 -22.81
CA THR A 293 8.15 -15.40 -23.16
C THR A 293 8.21 -15.63 -24.67
N ASN A 294 9.18 -16.45 -25.11
CA ASN A 294 9.22 -16.99 -26.46
C ASN A 294 8.73 -18.46 -26.53
N GLN A 295 8.21 -18.99 -25.41
CA GLN A 295 7.68 -20.35 -25.30
C GLN A 295 6.16 -20.36 -25.54
N GLN A 296 5.61 -21.49 -25.98
CA GLN A 296 4.16 -21.64 -26.19
C GLN A 296 3.39 -21.81 -24.87
N GLU A 297 4.04 -22.35 -23.85
CA GLU A 297 3.48 -22.55 -22.52
C GLU A 297 4.54 -22.23 -21.47
N VAL A 298 4.09 -21.69 -20.35
CA VAL A 298 4.96 -21.29 -19.23
C VAL A 298 4.37 -21.74 -17.91
N ASN A 299 5.24 -22.08 -16.97
CA ASN A 299 4.82 -22.36 -15.60
C ASN A 299 4.69 -21.03 -14.82
N ILE A 300 3.46 -20.67 -14.46
CA ILE A 300 3.13 -19.52 -13.64
C ILE A 300 2.60 -20.03 -12.30
N THR A 301 3.34 -19.78 -11.22
CA THR A 301 2.94 -20.15 -9.84
C THR A 301 2.54 -21.63 -9.69
N GLY A 302 3.22 -22.54 -10.39
CA GLY A 302 2.94 -23.99 -10.35
C GLY A 302 1.93 -24.48 -11.39
N THR A 303 1.32 -23.59 -12.17
CA THR A 303 0.33 -23.94 -13.20
C THR A 303 0.89 -23.69 -14.59
N MET A 304 0.70 -24.65 -15.50
CA MET A 304 1.06 -24.49 -16.91
C MET A 304 0.01 -23.62 -17.62
N VAL A 305 0.45 -22.47 -18.14
CA VAL A 305 -0.40 -21.49 -18.82
C VAL A 305 0.06 -21.33 -20.26
N LYS A 306 -0.87 -21.42 -21.20
CA LYS A 306 -0.60 -21.16 -22.62
C LYS A 306 -0.38 -19.67 -22.85
N ALA A 307 0.71 -19.33 -23.53
CA ALA A 307 1.03 -17.95 -23.87
C ALA A 307 0.02 -17.42 -24.89
N ALA A 308 -0.72 -16.37 -24.54
CA ALA A 308 -1.67 -15.71 -25.43
C ALA A 308 -0.95 -14.88 -26.52
N SER A 309 0.24 -14.40 -26.21
CA SER A 309 1.13 -13.58 -27.05
C SER A 309 2.54 -13.64 -26.44
N PRO A 310 3.59 -13.13 -27.13
CA PRO A 310 4.93 -13.06 -26.54
C PRO A 310 4.99 -12.28 -25.23
N ILE A 311 4.11 -11.28 -25.06
CA ILE A 311 3.94 -10.53 -23.81
C ILE A 311 2.46 -10.52 -23.47
N PHE A 312 2.08 -11.01 -22.29
CA PHE A 312 0.69 -11.09 -21.84
C PHE A 312 0.58 -10.86 -20.33
N THR A 313 -0.59 -10.42 -19.87
CA THR A 313 -0.93 -10.36 -18.46
C THR A 313 -1.60 -11.66 -18.03
N HIS A 314 -1.30 -12.09 -16.81
CA HIS A 314 -1.94 -13.20 -16.12
C HIS A 314 -2.45 -12.66 -14.78
N HIS A 315 -3.76 -12.75 -14.57
CA HIS A 315 -4.42 -12.23 -13.37
C HIS A 315 -5.25 -13.33 -12.72
N ILE A 316 -5.19 -13.43 -11.40
CA ILE A 316 -6.02 -14.36 -10.63
C ILE A 316 -7.16 -13.55 -10.02
N SER A 317 -8.38 -13.86 -10.42
CA SER A 317 -9.60 -13.22 -9.93
C SER A 317 -10.43 -14.22 -9.12
N TYR A 318 -11.34 -13.72 -8.31
CA TYR A 318 -12.23 -14.55 -7.49
C TYR A 318 -13.68 -14.26 -7.81
N GLU A 319 -14.50 -15.31 -7.89
CA GLU A 319 -15.94 -15.22 -8.10
C GLU A 319 -16.67 -16.06 -7.05
N MET A 320 -17.87 -15.61 -6.65
CA MET A 320 -18.75 -16.38 -5.78
C MET A 320 -19.60 -17.29 -6.65
N GLU A 321 -19.41 -18.60 -6.53
CA GLU A 321 -20.27 -19.59 -7.18
C GLU A 321 -21.31 -20.08 -6.18
N GLU A 322 -22.58 -19.98 -6.55
CA GLU A 322 -23.67 -20.62 -5.82
C GLU A 322 -23.65 -22.12 -6.14
N THR A 323 -23.45 -22.95 -5.11
CA THR A 323 -23.56 -24.40 -5.24
C THR A 323 -25.03 -24.84 -5.23
N GLU A 324 -25.30 -26.05 -5.72
CA GLU A 324 -26.66 -26.62 -5.72
C GLU A 324 -27.28 -26.72 -4.31
N ASP A 325 -26.45 -26.64 -3.27
CA ASP A 325 -26.85 -26.72 -1.85
C ASP A 325 -27.08 -25.32 -1.20
N ASP A 326 -27.22 -24.25 -1.98
CA ASP A 326 -27.37 -22.85 -1.50
C ASP A 326 -26.16 -22.30 -0.71
N GLU A 327 -25.03 -23.01 -0.69
CA GLU A 327 -23.77 -22.52 -0.12
C GLU A 327 -22.98 -21.72 -1.19
N SER A 328 -22.63 -20.47 -0.88
CA SER A 328 -21.77 -19.67 -1.74
C SER A 328 -20.30 -19.98 -1.45
N ARG A 329 -19.54 -20.36 -2.49
CA ARG A 329 -18.09 -20.60 -2.37
C ARG A 329 -17.31 -19.62 -3.22
N LEU A 330 -16.20 -19.12 -2.67
CA LEU A 330 -15.25 -18.29 -3.40
C LEU A 330 -14.34 -19.19 -4.26
N ILE A 331 -14.34 -19.00 -5.57
CA ILE A 331 -13.53 -19.75 -6.53
C ILE A 331 -12.57 -18.79 -7.20
N SER A 332 -11.31 -19.21 -7.36
CA SER A 332 -10.34 -18.48 -8.16
C SER A 332 -10.40 -18.92 -9.63
N TYR A 333 -10.32 -17.95 -10.54
CA TYR A 333 -10.14 -18.21 -11.97
C TYR A 333 -8.98 -17.36 -12.50
N SER A 334 -8.27 -17.90 -13.48
CA SER A 334 -7.18 -17.20 -14.15
C SER A 334 -7.67 -16.53 -15.43
N LYS A 335 -7.25 -15.28 -15.64
CA LYS A 335 -7.50 -14.53 -16.86
C LYS A 335 -6.17 -14.19 -17.50
N THR A 336 -6.03 -14.53 -18.79
CA THR A 336 -4.88 -14.14 -19.61
C THR A 336 -5.31 -13.15 -20.69
N VAL A 337 -4.57 -12.05 -20.84
CA VAL A 337 -4.85 -11.02 -21.85
C VAL A 337 -3.55 -10.64 -22.54
N ALA A 338 -3.57 -10.59 -23.87
CA ALA A 338 -2.41 -10.12 -24.62
C ALA A 338 -2.12 -8.65 -24.30
N VAL A 339 -0.84 -8.29 -24.22
CA VAL A 339 -0.44 -6.90 -24.03
C VAL A 339 -0.29 -6.25 -25.40
N GLU A 340 -1.11 -5.24 -25.67
CA GLU A 340 -0.94 -4.33 -26.80
C GLU A 340 0.03 -3.23 -26.36
N ASN A 341 1.24 -3.23 -26.91
CA ASN A 341 2.28 -2.27 -26.55
C ASN A 341 2.74 -1.48 -27.78
N GLU A 342 2.63 -0.16 -27.73
CA GLU A 342 3.08 0.73 -28.80
C GLU A 342 4.53 1.24 -28.61
N VAL A 343 5.19 0.84 -27.51
CA VAL A 343 6.55 1.28 -27.20
C VAL A 343 7.57 0.69 -28.16
N SER A 344 8.41 1.57 -28.73
CA SER A 344 9.51 1.20 -29.61
C SER A 344 10.86 1.67 -29.06
N PHE A 345 11.74 0.73 -28.78
CA PHE A 345 13.13 0.99 -28.42
C PHE A 345 14.00 1.18 -29.67
N PRO A 346 15.00 2.08 -29.63
CA PRO A 346 16.02 2.15 -30.68
C PRO A 346 16.82 0.84 -30.79
N SER A 347 17.38 0.57 -31.97
CA SER A 347 18.26 -0.59 -32.18
C SER A 347 19.46 -0.60 -31.23
N MET A 348 19.94 -1.78 -30.85
CA MET A 348 21.15 -1.91 -30.04
C MET A 348 22.42 -1.71 -30.86
N SER A 349 23.44 -1.10 -30.25
CA SER A 349 24.80 -1.12 -30.77
C SER A 349 25.36 -2.54 -30.79
N HIS A 350 26.31 -2.81 -31.68
CA HIS A 350 26.95 -4.13 -31.78
C HIS A 350 27.55 -4.60 -30.43
N SER A 351 28.26 -3.69 -29.73
CA SER A 351 28.80 -3.98 -28.41
C SER A 351 27.74 -4.30 -27.35
N ALA A 352 26.57 -3.65 -27.41
CA ALA A 352 25.48 -3.95 -26.48
C ALA A 352 24.86 -5.31 -26.80
N ASN A 353 24.67 -5.61 -28.09
CA ASN A 353 24.15 -6.88 -28.56
C ASN A 353 25.04 -8.05 -28.09
N ASP A 354 26.36 -7.94 -28.30
CA ASP A 354 27.32 -8.96 -27.88
C ASP A 354 27.30 -9.14 -26.36
N ALA A 355 27.21 -8.03 -25.60
CA ALA A 355 27.15 -8.08 -24.15
C ALA A 355 25.87 -8.78 -23.64
N VAL A 356 24.71 -8.51 -24.25
CA VAL A 356 23.44 -9.14 -23.89
C VAL A 356 23.49 -10.65 -24.14
N HIS A 357 24.09 -11.10 -25.24
CA HIS A 357 24.21 -12.53 -25.55
C HIS A 357 25.29 -13.26 -24.75
N ALA A 358 26.34 -12.55 -24.32
CA ALA A 358 27.38 -13.11 -23.46
C ALA A 358 26.96 -13.18 -21.98
N ALA A 359 25.95 -12.41 -21.58
CA ALA A 359 25.51 -12.32 -20.20
C ALA A 359 24.46 -13.37 -19.84
N ASN A 360 24.56 -13.89 -18.61
CA ASN A 360 23.55 -14.76 -18.01
C ASN A 360 22.49 -13.99 -17.20
N LYS A 361 22.56 -12.65 -17.20
CA LYS A 361 21.70 -11.74 -16.43
C LYS A 361 21.35 -10.52 -17.29
N ALA A 362 20.34 -9.77 -16.85
CA ALA A 362 19.97 -8.52 -17.49
C ALA A 362 21.14 -7.52 -17.52
N ILE A 363 21.33 -6.88 -18.67
CA ILE A 363 22.35 -5.85 -18.91
C ILE A 363 21.68 -4.49 -18.95
N ARG A 364 22.19 -3.55 -18.15
CA ARG A 364 21.75 -2.15 -18.20
C ARG A 364 22.24 -1.50 -19.49
N LEU A 365 21.32 -0.82 -20.17
CA LEU A 365 21.55 -0.09 -21.40
C LEU A 365 21.26 1.40 -21.20
N TYR A 366 21.90 2.21 -22.03
CA TYR A 366 21.78 3.66 -22.05
C TYR A 366 21.38 4.11 -23.44
N ARG A 367 20.47 5.07 -23.52
CA ARG A 367 20.15 5.77 -24.76
C ARG A 367 21.35 6.63 -25.17
N LEU A 368 21.85 6.43 -26.37
CA LEU A 368 22.90 7.25 -26.97
C LEU A 368 22.50 7.69 -28.38
N THR A 369 23.03 8.82 -28.81
CA THR A 369 22.93 9.26 -30.20
C THR A 369 24.30 9.16 -30.87
N ARG A 370 24.39 8.42 -31.98
CA ARG A 370 25.60 8.34 -32.81
C ARG A 370 25.27 8.82 -34.22
N LYS A 371 25.88 9.94 -34.62
CA LYS A 371 25.64 10.58 -35.92
C LYS A 371 24.15 10.88 -36.18
N GLY A 372 23.42 11.33 -35.14
CA GLY A 372 21.99 11.64 -35.24
C GLY A 372 21.04 10.44 -35.19
N ILE A 373 21.56 9.21 -35.13
CA ILE A 373 20.76 7.99 -35.01
C ILE A 373 20.69 7.59 -33.52
N PRO A 374 19.49 7.41 -32.95
CA PRO A 374 19.33 6.89 -31.60
C PRO A 374 19.66 5.40 -31.56
N LEU A 375 20.35 4.95 -30.51
CA LEU A 375 20.67 3.54 -30.28
C LEU A 375 20.78 3.25 -28.78
N LEU A 376 20.69 1.97 -28.43
CA LEU A 376 20.97 1.48 -27.08
C LEU A 376 22.42 0.98 -26.96
N SER A 377 23.10 1.37 -25.88
CA SER A 377 24.49 0.99 -25.62
C SER A 377 24.69 0.55 -24.17
N ASN A 378 25.60 -0.39 -23.93
CA ASN A 378 26.01 -0.82 -22.59
C ASN A 378 27.12 0.06 -21.99
N GLN A 379 27.47 1.18 -22.65
CA GLN A 379 28.50 2.11 -22.19
C GLN A 379 27.86 3.46 -21.84
N VAL A 380 28.19 4.00 -20.66
CA VAL A 380 27.86 5.38 -20.31
C VAL A 380 28.79 6.30 -21.11
N ARG A 381 28.26 7.16 -21.97
CA ARG A 381 29.06 8.28 -22.47
C ARG A 381 29.15 9.32 -21.37
N ILE A 382 30.31 9.40 -20.73
CA ILE A 382 30.73 10.66 -20.12
C ILE A 382 30.94 11.63 -21.28
N SER A 383 30.04 12.60 -21.45
CA SER A 383 30.22 13.66 -22.43
C SER A 383 31.35 14.57 -21.94
N SER A 384 32.60 14.22 -22.23
CA SER A 384 33.69 15.18 -22.18
C SER A 384 33.48 16.18 -23.31
N PHE A 385 32.95 17.36 -22.97
CA PHE A 385 33.00 18.51 -23.86
C PHE A 385 34.48 18.95 -23.97
N SER A 386 35.23 18.40 -24.91
CA SER A 386 36.50 18.98 -25.34
C SER A 386 36.21 20.17 -26.25
N LYS A 387 36.01 21.35 -25.64
CA LYS A 387 36.01 22.61 -26.39
C LYS A 387 37.45 22.92 -26.80
N ILE A 388 37.84 22.47 -27.99
CA ILE A 388 39.10 22.93 -28.60
C ILE A 388 38.89 24.38 -29.04
N ARG A 389 39.32 25.32 -28.20
CA ARG A 389 40.00 26.58 -28.57
C ARG A 389 40.49 27.33 -27.32
N GLY A 390 41.82 27.34 -27.13
CA GLY A 390 42.55 28.39 -26.42
C GLY A 390 42.67 28.24 -24.89
N ASN A 391 43.83 27.76 -24.45
CA ASN A 391 44.49 27.98 -23.15
C ASN A 391 43.61 28.28 -21.92
N GLN A 392 43.29 27.24 -21.13
CA GLN A 392 43.73 27.07 -19.73
C GLN A 392 42.96 25.89 -19.13
N TYR A 393 43.71 24.91 -18.62
CA TYR A 393 43.20 23.76 -17.89
C TYR A 393 42.74 24.18 -16.49
N VAL A 394 41.50 23.84 -16.14
CA VAL A 394 41.11 23.45 -14.78
C VAL A 394 40.09 22.32 -14.93
N GLU A 395 40.52 21.09 -14.68
CA GLU A 395 39.63 19.94 -14.49
C GLU A 395 38.94 20.09 -13.12
N TYR A 396 37.62 20.22 -13.10
CA TYR A 396 36.82 19.87 -11.92
C TYR A 396 36.08 18.58 -12.23
N LEU A 397 36.59 17.49 -11.66
CA LEU A 397 35.90 16.21 -11.50
C LEU A 397 34.71 16.43 -10.56
N ALA A 398 33.49 16.33 -11.09
CA ALA A 398 32.31 16.10 -10.27
C ALA A 398 31.91 14.62 -10.45
N MET A 399 32.36 13.78 -9.53
CA MET A 399 31.69 12.51 -9.22
C MET A 399 30.41 12.88 -8.45
N ILE A 400 29.25 12.63 -9.03
CA ILE A 400 28.03 12.49 -8.23
C ILE A 400 27.97 11.01 -7.90
N THR A 401 28.31 10.70 -6.64
CA THR A 401 28.21 9.39 -5.99
C THR A 401 26.78 8.97 -5.78
#